data_AF-A0AA36CC91-F1
#
_entry.id   AF-A0AA36CC91-F1
#
_cell.length_a   1.000
_cell.length_b   1.000
_cell.length_c   1.000
_cell.angle_alpha   90.00
_cell.angle_beta   90.00
_cell.angle_gamma   90.00
#
_symmetry.space_group_name_H-M   'P 1'
#
loop_
_entity.id
_entity.type
_entity.pdbx_description
1 polymer ?
#
loop_
_entity_poly.entity_id
_entity_poly.type
_entity_poly.pdbx_seq_one_letter_code
_entity_poly.pdbx_strand_id
1 'polypeptide(L)'
;MPNYLVTLSAITYCLRCLVDRDIPLNNGCLVPVKIVIPPNTILSPSENAPVVAGNVLTSQRICDVVFKAFHAVAASQGCMNNVTFGDNEFGITDPEILETRYPIILREFGLRLESGGRGKYRGGDGVIRRLLFRKELQLSLLTERRTFAPYGLFGGEPGRRG
;
A
#
# COMPACT_ATOMS: atom_id res chain seq x y z
N MET A 1 13.87 -15.68 6.75
CA MET A 1 12.45 -15.69 6.32
C MET A 1 12.06 -14.30 5.80
N PRO A 2 11.83 -14.13 4.49
CA PRO A 2 11.69 -12.81 3.84
C PRO A 2 10.61 -11.91 4.45
N ASN A 3 9.43 -12.45 4.78
CA ASN A 3 8.30 -11.65 5.27
C ASN A 3 8.31 -11.41 6.79
N TYR A 4 9.22 -12.05 7.51
CA TYR A 4 9.40 -11.80 8.95
C TYR A 4 9.83 -10.34 9.19
N LEU A 5 10.83 -9.86 8.45
CA LEU A 5 11.32 -8.48 8.57
C LEU A 5 10.30 -7.43 8.12
N VAL A 6 9.49 -7.77 7.11
CA VAL A 6 8.34 -6.94 6.68
C VAL A 6 7.34 -6.81 7.83
N THR A 7 7.08 -7.90 8.54
CA THR A 7 6.18 -7.91 9.70
C THR A 7 6.72 -7.05 10.85
N LEU A 8 8.01 -7.21 11.20
CA LEU A 8 8.64 -6.37 12.23
C LEU A 8 8.58 -4.88 11.89
N SER A 9 8.83 -4.53 10.63
CA SER A 9 8.81 -3.15 10.15
C SER A 9 7.41 -2.54 10.22
N ALA A 10 6.38 -3.29 9.79
CA ALA A 10 4.99 -2.86 9.87
C ALA A 10 4.53 -2.68 11.32
N ILE A 11 4.87 -3.61 12.22
CA ILE A 11 4.56 -3.48 13.65
C ILE A 11 5.26 -2.26 14.25
N THR A 12 6.55 -2.05 13.95
CA THR A 12 7.31 -0.88 14.39
C THR A 12 6.64 0.42 13.94
N TYR A 13 6.21 0.49 12.68
CA TYR A 13 5.47 1.63 12.15
C TYR A 13 4.16 1.86 12.93
N CYS A 14 3.34 0.83 13.14
CA CYS A 14 2.10 0.96 13.89
C CYS A 14 2.32 1.41 15.33
N LEU A 15 3.31 0.87 16.04
CA LEU A 15 3.63 1.28 17.41
C LEU A 15 3.99 2.77 17.46
N ARG A 16 4.80 3.24 16.53
CA ARG A 16 5.17 4.66 16.44
C ARG A 16 3.97 5.57 16.15
N CYS A 17 3.01 5.12 15.35
CA CYS A 17 1.79 5.88 15.08
C CYS A 17 0.81 5.89 16.26
N LEU A 18 0.82 4.83 17.09
CA LEU A 18 -0.13 4.67 18.20
C LEU A 18 0.39 5.26 19.52
N VAL A 19 1.70 5.30 19.70
CA VAL A 19 2.31 5.82 20.93
C VAL A 19 2.60 7.30 20.77
N ASP A 20 1.97 8.11 21.61
CA ASP A 20 2.14 9.57 21.66
C ASP A 20 3.44 9.99 22.37
N ARG A 21 4.57 9.41 21.96
CA ARG A 21 5.92 9.69 22.48
C ARG A 21 6.94 9.41 21.37
N ASP A 22 8.06 10.12 21.42
CA ASP A 22 9.18 9.82 20.53
C ASP A 22 9.79 8.44 20.84
N ILE A 23 9.54 7.49 19.94
CA ILE A 23 10.14 6.16 19.98
C ILE A 23 11.36 6.16 19.03
N PRO A 24 12.55 5.74 19.48
CA PRO A 24 13.71 5.54 18.60
C PRO A 24 13.44 4.50 17.50
N LEU A 25 13.92 4.74 16.27
CA LEU A 25 13.77 3.80 15.15
C LEU A 25 14.82 2.68 15.21
N ASN A 26 14.69 1.78 16.18
CA ASN A 26 15.54 0.60 16.32
C ASN A 26 14.78 -0.58 16.94
N ASN A 27 15.36 -1.79 16.90
CA ASN A 27 14.71 -3.01 17.41
C ASN A 27 14.37 -2.97 18.91
N GLY A 28 14.94 -2.03 19.70
CA GLY A 28 14.58 -1.84 21.10
C GLY A 28 13.11 -1.52 21.31
N CYS A 29 12.44 -0.88 20.34
CA CYS A 29 11.01 -0.59 20.41
C CYS A 29 10.12 -1.85 20.39
N LEU A 30 10.67 -2.99 19.96
CA LEU A 30 9.96 -4.27 19.88
C LEU A 30 10.18 -5.17 21.10
N VAL A 31 11.11 -4.83 22.00
CA VAL A 31 11.35 -5.58 23.25
C VAL A 31 10.07 -5.87 24.05
N PRO A 32 9.11 -4.93 24.22
CA PRO A 32 7.88 -5.21 24.96
C PRO A 32 6.82 -6.00 24.17
N VAL A 33 7.08 -6.34 22.91
CA VAL A 33 6.08 -6.94 22.00
C VAL A 33 6.42 -8.40 21.73
N LYS A 34 5.53 -9.31 22.16
CA LYS A 34 5.62 -10.73 21.80
C LYS A 34 5.04 -10.94 20.40
N ILE A 35 5.88 -11.32 19.45
CA ILE A 35 5.48 -11.58 18.06
C ILE A 35 5.44 -13.10 17.85
N VAL A 36 4.28 -13.62 17.45
CA VAL A 36 4.08 -15.04 17.14
C VAL A 36 3.65 -15.15 15.68
N ILE A 37 4.49 -15.77 14.86
CA ILE A 37 4.19 -16.01 13.44
C ILE A 37 4.28 -17.51 13.19
N PRO A 38 3.15 -18.20 12.95
CA PRO A 38 3.17 -19.61 12.61
C PRO A 38 3.91 -19.86 11.28
N PRO A 39 4.62 -21.00 11.14
CA PRO A 39 5.26 -21.38 9.88
C PRO A 39 4.22 -21.61 8.78
N ASN A 40 4.66 -21.53 7.52
CA ASN A 40 3.83 -21.76 6.33
C ASN A 40 2.63 -20.80 6.21
N THR A 41 2.78 -19.58 6.71
CA THR A 41 1.80 -18.50 6.54
C THR A 41 2.32 -17.48 5.52
N ILE A 42 1.47 -16.55 5.06
CA ILE A 42 1.92 -15.45 4.19
C ILE A 42 3.01 -14.57 4.86
N LEU A 43 3.08 -14.57 6.20
CA LEU A 43 4.09 -13.84 6.96
C LEU A 43 5.36 -14.66 7.24
N SER A 44 5.28 -15.99 7.12
CA SER A 44 6.40 -16.93 7.22
C SER A 44 6.34 -17.96 6.08
N PRO A 45 6.51 -17.51 4.83
CA PRO A 45 6.43 -18.40 3.68
C PRO A 45 7.69 -19.26 3.56
N SER A 46 7.62 -20.31 2.72
CA SER A 46 8.78 -21.14 2.38
C SER A 46 9.82 -20.34 1.59
N GLU A 47 11.06 -20.82 1.54
CA GLU A 47 12.17 -20.13 0.86
C GLU A 47 11.96 -19.96 -0.64
N ASN A 48 11.23 -20.88 -1.27
CA ASN A 48 10.93 -20.86 -2.70
C ASN A 48 9.67 -20.03 -3.04
N ALA A 49 9.00 -19.45 -2.04
CA ALA A 49 7.78 -18.69 -2.28
C ALA A 49 8.12 -17.29 -2.85
N PRO A 50 7.44 -16.86 -3.93
CA PRO A 50 7.61 -15.51 -4.45
C PRO A 50 6.97 -14.49 -3.51
N VAL A 51 7.77 -13.56 -2.99
CA VAL A 51 7.33 -12.56 -2.00
C VAL A 51 7.50 -11.11 -2.45
N VAL A 52 8.41 -10.83 -3.39
CA VAL A 52 8.86 -9.47 -3.75
C VAL A 52 7.71 -8.54 -4.15
N ALA A 53 6.86 -8.97 -5.09
CA ALA A 53 5.75 -8.15 -5.56
C ALA A 53 4.65 -7.93 -4.50
N GLY A 54 4.61 -8.79 -3.47
CA GLY A 54 3.59 -8.77 -2.41
C GLY A 54 3.99 -7.98 -1.16
N ASN A 55 5.26 -7.62 -0.97
CA ASN A 55 5.74 -7.03 0.29
C ASN A 55 5.02 -5.73 0.66
N VAL A 56 4.73 -4.89 -0.33
CA VAL A 56 3.99 -3.64 -0.08
C VAL A 56 2.56 -3.94 0.36
N LEU A 57 1.93 -4.96 -0.23
CA LEU A 57 0.58 -5.36 0.16
C LEU A 57 0.57 -6.02 1.54
N THR A 58 1.50 -6.93 1.80
CA THR A 58 1.63 -7.63 3.09
C THR A 58 1.82 -6.65 4.24
N SER A 59 2.75 -5.69 4.11
CA SER A 59 2.96 -4.66 5.14
C SER A 59 1.71 -3.81 5.37
N GLN A 60 1.04 -3.36 4.30
CA GLN A 60 -0.20 -2.59 4.42
C GLN A 60 -1.32 -3.37 5.11
N ARG A 61 -1.46 -4.68 4.85
CA ARG A 61 -2.47 -5.50 5.53
C ARG A 61 -2.16 -5.74 6.99
N ILE A 62 -0.88 -5.89 7.35
CA ILE A 62 -0.48 -5.92 8.76
C ILE A 62 -0.87 -4.60 9.43
N CYS A 63 -0.52 -3.45 8.83
CA CYS A 63 -0.86 -2.14 9.38
C CYS A 63 -2.37 -1.96 9.56
N ASP A 64 -3.16 -2.29 8.54
CA ASP A 64 -4.62 -2.23 8.58
C ASP A 64 -5.19 -3.08 9.72
N VAL A 65 -4.69 -4.30 9.91
CA VAL A 65 -5.19 -5.20 10.97
C VAL A 65 -4.83 -4.65 12.35
N VAL A 66 -3.61 -4.18 12.55
CA VAL A 66 -3.17 -3.61 13.83
C VAL A 66 -3.97 -2.36 14.16
N PHE A 67 -4.05 -1.38 13.24
CA PHE A 67 -4.81 -0.16 13.49
C PHE A 67 -6.30 -0.43 13.69
N LYS A 68 -6.87 -1.41 12.98
CA LYS A 68 -8.25 -1.84 13.21
C LYS A 68 -8.43 -2.42 14.61
N ALA A 69 -7.51 -3.28 15.06
CA ALA A 69 -7.61 -3.90 16.38
C ALA A 69 -7.60 -2.86 17.52
N PHE A 70 -6.85 -1.78 17.35
CA PHE A 70 -6.83 -0.66 18.30
C PHE A 70 -7.91 0.41 18.03
N HIS A 71 -8.75 0.23 17.01
CA HIS A 71 -9.71 1.23 16.52
C HIS A 71 -9.08 2.63 16.36
N ALA A 72 -7.86 2.68 15.85
CA ALA A 72 -7.10 3.94 15.77
C ALA A 72 -7.46 4.78 14.54
N VAL A 73 -7.64 4.13 13.39
CA VAL A 73 -7.95 4.80 12.12
C VAL A 73 -8.73 3.88 11.18
N ALA A 74 -9.54 4.47 10.30
CA ALA A 74 -10.15 3.76 9.17
C ALA A 74 -9.10 3.31 8.15
N ALA A 75 -9.44 2.38 7.27
CA ALA A 75 -8.47 1.84 6.32
C ALA A 75 -8.04 2.86 5.27
N SER A 76 -6.76 2.82 4.91
CA SER A 76 -6.26 3.44 3.68
C SER A 76 -6.58 2.56 2.46
N GLN A 77 -6.43 3.11 1.26
CA GLN A 77 -6.45 2.33 0.02
C GLN A 77 -5.41 1.19 0.11
N GLY A 78 -4.23 1.47 0.68
CA GLY A 78 -3.28 0.44 1.11
C GLY A 78 -2.69 -0.40 -0.04
N CYS A 79 -2.64 0.15 -1.25
CA CYS A 79 -2.01 -0.41 -2.43
C CYS A 79 -1.37 0.72 -3.26
N MET A 80 -0.32 0.40 -4.01
CA MET A 80 0.35 1.40 -4.84
C MET A 80 -0.31 1.58 -6.22
N ASN A 81 -1.30 0.73 -6.59
CA ASN A 81 -1.92 0.66 -7.93
C ASN A 81 -0.88 0.90 -9.03
N ASN A 82 0.19 0.12 -8.99
CA ASN A 82 1.35 0.32 -9.83
C ASN A 82 1.03 -0.14 -11.24
N VAL A 83 1.26 0.76 -12.18
CA VAL A 83 1.39 0.46 -13.61
C VAL A 83 2.88 0.56 -13.89
N THR A 84 3.52 -0.55 -14.21
CA THR A 84 4.95 -0.60 -14.49
C THR A 84 5.18 -1.04 -15.92
N PHE A 85 6.02 -0.29 -16.61
CA PHE A 85 6.54 -0.53 -17.95
C PHE A 85 7.92 0.11 -17.98
N GLY A 86 8.83 -0.42 -18.78
CA GLY A 86 10.21 0.04 -18.81
C GLY A 86 11.12 -0.95 -19.52
N ASP A 87 12.32 -0.47 -19.82
CA ASP A 87 13.45 -1.25 -20.32
C ASP A 87 14.57 -1.23 -19.26
N ASN A 88 15.75 -1.74 -19.61
CA ASN A 88 16.89 -1.80 -18.68
C ASN A 88 17.49 -0.43 -18.32
N GLU A 89 17.02 0.66 -18.92
CA GLU A 89 17.64 1.98 -18.78
C GLU A 89 16.73 3.01 -18.08
N PHE A 90 15.52 2.63 -17.64
CA PHE A 90 14.54 3.56 -17.07
C PHE A 90 13.74 3.04 -15.88
N GLY A 91 13.41 3.95 -14.97
CA GLY A 91 12.56 3.71 -13.79
C GLY A 91 11.43 4.74 -13.65
N ILE A 92 10.72 4.70 -12.52
CA ILE A 92 9.63 5.63 -12.18
C ILE A 92 10.18 7.07 -12.15
N THR A 93 9.51 7.99 -12.83
CA THR A 93 9.93 9.40 -12.98
C THR A 93 8.74 10.30 -13.28
N ASP A 94 9.01 11.58 -13.53
CA ASP A 94 8.01 12.61 -13.82
C ASP A 94 7.27 12.34 -15.14
N PRO A 95 6.00 12.80 -15.27
CA PRO A 95 5.19 12.62 -16.47
C PRO A 95 5.89 13.08 -17.77
N GLU A 96 6.63 14.19 -17.74
CA GLU A 96 7.29 14.75 -18.90
C GLU A 96 8.37 13.80 -19.45
N ILE A 97 9.11 13.16 -18.55
CA ILE A 97 10.13 12.19 -18.92
C ILE A 97 9.48 10.89 -19.41
N LEU A 98 8.39 10.46 -18.77
CA LEU A 98 7.57 9.33 -19.23
C LEU A 98 7.11 9.51 -20.69
N GLU A 99 6.52 10.66 -21.01
CA GLU A 99 5.97 10.94 -22.35
C GLU A 99 7.05 11.11 -23.42
N THR A 100 8.23 11.60 -23.02
CA THR A 100 9.38 11.72 -23.92
C THR A 100 9.99 10.37 -24.25
N ARG A 101 10.05 9.47 -23.25
CA ARG A 101 10.79 8.21 -23.36
C ARG A 101 9.94 7.04 -23.86
N TYR A 102 8.64 7.05 -23.60
CA TYR A 102 7.71 6.02 -24.03
C TYR A 102 6.62 6.59 -24.95
N PRO A 103 6.02 5.76 -25.83
CA PRO A 103 4.87 6.16 -26.63
C PRO A 103 3.59 6.22 -25.76
N ILE A 104 3.64 6.91 -24.62
CA ILE A 104 2.58 7.07 -23.64
C ILE A 104 2.28 8.56 -23.51
N ILE A 105 1.01 8.92 -23.30
CA ILE A 105 0.59 10.28 -22.95
C ILE A 105 -0.25 10.21 -21.67
N LEU A 106 0.08 11.03 -20.68
CA LEU A 106 -0.72 11.23 -19.48
C LEU A 106 -1.82 12.25 -19.78
N ARG A 107 -2.99 11.76 -20.14
CA ARG A 107 -4.17 12.60 -20.46
C ARG A 107 -4.75 13.30 -19.25
N GLU A 108 -4.56 12.73 -18.07
CA GLU A 108 -5.08 13.28 -16.83
C GLU A 108 -4.22 12.81 -15.66
N PHE A 109 -3.92 13.75 -14.76
CA PHE A 109 -3.48 13.50 -13.40
C PHE A 109 -4.31 14.40 -12.50
N GLY A 110 -5.22 13.82 -11.73
CA GLY A 110 -6.11 14.60 -10.88
C GLY A 110 -6.57 13.85 -9.64
N LEU A 111 -7.28 14.57 -8.77
CA LEU A 111 -7.97 13.95 -7.65
C LEU A 111 -9.17 13.13 -8.16
N ARG A 112 -9.32 11.92 -7.65
CA ARG A 112 -10.52 11.13 -7.81
C ARG A 112 -11.53 11.58 -6.76
N LEU A 113 -12.22 12.67 -7.07
CA LEU A 113 -13.13 13.33 -6.13
C LEU A 113 -14.17 12.36 -5.56
N GLU A 114 -14.44 12.55 -4.27
CA GLU A 114 -15.43 11.79 -3.49
C GLU A 114 -15.17 10.28 -3.43
N SER A 115 -13.93 9.85 -3.63
CA SER A 115 -13.52 8.45 -3.51
C SER A 115 -13.19 8.05 -2.08
N GLY A 116 -12.90 9.01 -1.20
CA GLY A 116 -12.75 8.77 0.23
C GLY A 116 -14.05 8.36 0.90
N GLY A 117 -13.94 7.52 1.94
CA GLY A 117 -15.10 7.11 2.74
C GLY A 117 -15.72 8.29 3.51
N ARG A 118 -17.05 8.31 3.61
CA ARG A 118 -17.77 9.34 4.39
C ARG A 118 -17.72 9.04 5.88
N GLY A 119 -17.73 10.06 6.71
CA GLY A 119 -17.74 9.92 8.16
C GLY A 119 -17.56 11.29 8.83
N LYS A 120 -17.48 11.32 10.17
CA LYS A 120 -17.18 12.54 10.93
C LYS A 120 -15.91 13.22 10.42
N TYR A 121 -14.90 12.40 10.11
CA TYR A 121 -13.70 12.81 9.37
C TYR A 121 -13.68 12.03 8.07
N ARG A 122 -13.70 12.73 6.94
CA ARG A 122 -13.74 12.11 5.61
C ARG A 122 -12.39 11.46 5.31
N GLY A 123 -12.43 10.26 4.72
CA GLY A 123 -11.24 9.64 4.15
C GLY A 123 -10.69 10.48 3.01
N GLY A 124 -9.37 10.40 2.78
CA GLY A 124 -8.72 11.10 1.68
C GLY A 124 -9.17 10.57 0.32
N ASP A 125 -9.36 11.49 -0.63
CA ASP A 125 -9.62 11.14 -2.02
C ASP A 125 -8.35 10.58 -2.68
N GLY A 126 -8.52 9.54 -3.50
CA GLY A 126 -7.45 8.98 -4.31
C GLY A 126 -7.08 9.87 -5.49
N VAL A 127 -6.23 9.34 -6.36
CA VAL A 127 -5.78 9.99 -7.59
C VAL A 127 -6.25 9.19 -8.81
N ILE A 128 -6.61 9.89 -9.88
CA ILE A 128 -6.84 9.32 -11.20
C ILE A 128 -5.68 9.68 -12.13
N ARG A 129 -5.17 8.67 -12.84
CA ARG A 129 -4.21 8.81 -13.94
C ARG A 129 -4.80 8.17 -15.19
N ARG A 130 -4.96 8.92 -16.29
CA ARG A 130 -5.40 8.37 -17.58
C ARG A 130 -4.23 8.33 -18.54
N LEU A 131 -3.77 7.12 -18.86
CA LEU A 131 -2.65 6.88 -19.77
C LEU A 131 -3.17 6.46 -21.15
N LEU A 132 -2.70 7.13 -22.19
CA LEU A 132 -2.92 6.75 -23.59
C LEU A 132 -1.65 6.11 -24.14
N PHE A 133 -1.75 4.84 -24.53
CA PHE A 133 -0.66 4.12 -25.20
C PHE A 133 -0.80 4.32 -26.72
N ARG A 134 0.22 4.89 -27.36
CA ARG A 134 0.25 5.20 -28.79
C ARG A 134 0.86 4.10 -29.65
N LYS A 135 1.43 3.07 -29.01
CA LYS A 135 1.97 1.86 -29.64
C LYS A 135 1.65 0.68 -28.73
N GLU A 136 1.74 -0.52 -29.29
CA GLU A 136 1.66 -1.76 -28.51
C GLU A 136 2.83 -1.83 -27.53
N LEU A 137 2.53 -2.11 -26.26
CA LEU A 137 3.49 -2.15 -25.16
C LEU A 137 3.11 -3.29 -24.21
N GLN A 138 4.12 -3.92 -23.61
CA GLN A 138 3.92 -4.84 -22.49
C GLN A 138 3.92 -4.06 -21.18
N LEU A 139 2.97 -4.41 -20.30
CA LEU A 139 2.76 -3.75 -19.03
C LEU A 139 2.47 -4.77 -17.94
N SER A 140 2.95 -4.47 -16.74
CA SER A 140 2.65 -5.23 -15.52
C SER A 140 1.84 -4.35 -14.58
N LEU A 141 0.78 -4.94 -14.02
CA LEU A 141 -0.14 -4.25 -13.10
C LEU A 141 -0.10 -4.91 -11.73
N LEU A 142 0.17 -4.12 -10.69
CA LEU A 142 0.01 -4.53 -9.29
C LEU A 142 -1.10 -3.66 -8.68
N THR A 143 -2.33 -4.21 -8.66
CA THR A 143 -3.52 -3.49 -8.20
C THR A 143 -4.33 -4.34 -7.23
N GLU A 144 -5.03 -3.70 -6.30
CA GLU A 144 -5.81 -4.32 -5.23
C GLU A 144 -7.10 -3.53 -5.00
N ARG A 145 -7.90 -3.91 -3.98
CA ARG A 145 -9.13 -3.19 -3.59
C ARG A 145 -10.20 -3.10 -4.69
N ARG A 146 -10.13 -3.96 -5.73
CA ARG A 146 -11.17 -4.10 -6.76
C ARG A 146 -12.40 -4.84 -6.25
N THR A 147 -12.20 -5.76 -5.30
CA THR A 147 -13.28 -6.55 -4.69
C THR A 147 -13.63 -6.04 -3.29
N PHE A 148 -12.63 -5.66 -2.49
CA PHE A 148 -12.83 -5.21 -1.10
C PHE A 148 -12.51 -3.73 -0.97
N ALA A 149 -13.49 -2.94 -0.54
CA ALA A 149 -13.31 -1.53 -0.25
C ALA A 149 -12.44 -1.31 1.00
N PRO A 150 -11.70 -0.19 1.11
CA PRO A 150 -11.13 0.27 2.38
C PRO A 150 -12.25 0.48 3.41
N TYR A 151 -12.18 -0.18 4.56
CA TYR A 151 -13.24 -0.11 5.57
C TYR A 151 -13.26 1.25 6.28
N GLY A 152 -14.44 1.73 6.65
CA GLY A 152 -14.61 2.83 7.60
C GLY A 152 -14.56 2.37 9.05
N LEU A 153 -14.52 3.31 9.99
CA LEU A 153 -14.45 3.04 11.44
C LEU A 153 -15.49 3.88 12.18
N PHE A 154 -16.01 3.38 13.31
CA PHE A 154 -17.00 4.07 14.15
C PHE A 154 -18.22 4.61 13.37
N GLY A 155 -18.78 3.80 12.47
CA GLY A 155 -19.90 4.17 11.61
C GLY A 155 -19.53 4.93 10.33
N GLY A 156 -18.25 5.18 10.07
CA GLY A 156 -17.77 5.68 8.78
C GLY A 156 -18.04 4.69 7.64
N GLU A 157 -18.37 5.23 6.47
CA GLU A 157 -18.59 4.48 5.24
C GLU A 157 -17.26 4.04 4.61
N PRO A 158 -17.22 2.91 3.87
CA PRO A 158 -16.05 2.50 3.12
C PRO A 158 -15.63 3.51 2.04
N GLY A 159 -14.33 3.58 1.75
CA GLY A 159 -13.83 4.27 0.55
C GLY A 159 -14.24 3.55 -0.74
N ARG A 160 -14.21 4.25 -1.87
CA ARG A 160 -14.48 3.63 -3.19
C ARG A 160 -13.41 2.60 -3.53
N ARG A 161 -13.83 1.57 -4.27
CA ARG A 161 -12.96 0.51 -4.80
C ARG A 161 -12.02 1.05 -5.88
N GLY A 162 -10.90 0.35 -6.06
CA GLY A 162 -9.89 0.61 -7.10
C GLY A 162 -10.37 0.27 -8.50
#